data_AF-A0A553QHF9-F1
#
_entry.id   AF-A0A553QHF9-F1
#
_cell.length_a   1.000
_cell.length_b   1.000
_cell.length_c   1.000
_cell.angle_alpha   90.00
_cell.angle_beta   90.00
_cell.angle_gamma   90.00
#
_symmetry.space_group_name_H-M   'P 1'
#
loop_
_entity.id
_entity.type
_entity.pdbx_description
1 polymer ?
#
loop_
_entity_poly.entity_id
_entity_poly.type
_entity_poly.pdbx_seq_one_letter_code
_entity_poly.pdbx_strand_id
1 'polypeptide(L)'
;MLFAMRKMAGWSSHRLQGSTLVFLYLILNALAARTKGPGHTHLNSIRIDGDISLGGLFPVHSRGHEGKACGELKKEKGIHRLEAMLFALDRINNDHELLPNITLGARILDTCSRDTHALEQSLTFVQALIEKDSTDVKCQGGGSPIITKPERVVGVIGASSSSVSIMVANILRLFKLWLLYPWLYLFNHGSIVGPGGFTPGFLVNLGPLGQLA
;
A
#
# COMPACT_ATOMS: atom_id res chain seq x y z
N MET A 1 -3.65 4.47 -12.63
CA MET A 1 -4.01 4.97 -14.00
C MET A 1 -4.50 3.83 -14.91
N LEU A 2 -4.62 2.59 -14.41
CA LEU A 2 -5.26 1.50 -15.16
C LEU A 2 -6.54 0.92 -14.52
N PHE A 3 -6.92 1.32 -13.30
CA PHE A 3 -8.14 0.82 -12.65
C PHE A 3 -9.40 1.70 -12.77
N ALA A 4 -9.34 2.82 -13.52
CA ALA A 4 -10.46 3.76 -13.66
C ALA A 4 -11.15 3.76 -15.04
N MET A 5 -10.94 2.75 -15.88
CA MET A 5 -11.54 2.69 -17.22
C MET A 5 -12.49 1.50 -17.42
N ARG A 6 -13.30 1.18 -16.39
CA ARG A 6 -14.39 0.21 -16.54
C ARG A 6 -15.73 0.79 -16.11
N LYS A 7 -16.22 1.73 -16.93
CA LYS A 7 -17.63 1.95 -17.25
C LYS A 7 -17.69 3.20 -18.13
N MET A 8 -17.93 3.02 -19.42
CA MET A 8 -18.67 3.92 -20.33
C MET A 8 -18.79 3.17 -21.66
N ALA A 9 -19.70 2.20 -21.70
CA ALA A 9 -20.17 1.58 -22.92
C ALA A 9 -21.68 1.82 -22.99
N GLY A 10 -22.12 2.57 -24.00
CA GLY A 10 -23.53 2.68 -24.37
C GLY A 10 -24.06 4.09 -24.50
N TRP A 11 -23.77 4.78 -25.61
CA TRP A 11 -24.79 5.61 -26.26
C TRP A 11 -24.51 5.69 -27.76
N SER A 12 -25.42 5.14 -28.55
CA SER A 12 -25.38 5.10 -30.02
C SER A 12 -25.89 6.41 -30.65
N SER A 13 -25.15 6.83 -31.68
CA SER A 13 -25.42 7.75 -32.79
C SER A 13 -26.81 8.42 -32.90
N HIS A 14 -26.84 9.75 -33.08
CA HIS A 14 -27.45 10.42 -34.25
C HIS A 14 -27.32 11.96 -34.20
N ARG A 15 -27.05 12.55 -35.38
CA ARG A 15 -27.32 13.94 -35.84
C ARG A 15 -26.18 14.97 -35.73
N LEU A 16 -25.38 14.99 -36.80
CA LEU A 16 -24.40 16.00 -37.19
C LEU A 16 -25.10 17.31 -37.63
N GLN A 17 -24.82 18.42 -36.94
CA GLN A 17 -24.55 19.77 -37.51
C GLN A 17 -24.35 20.88 -36.44
N GLY A 18 -24.67 20.63 -35.16
CA GLY A 18 -24.35 21.56 -34.05
C GLY A 18 -23.08 21.20 -33.26
N SER A 19 -22.41 20.10 -33.63
CA SER A 19 -21.43 19.42 -32.77
C SER A 19 -20.05 20.08 -32.73
N THR A 20 -19.62 20.76 -33.81
CA THR A 20 -18.25 21.30 -33.91
C THR A 20 -18.02 22.52 -33.02
N LEU A 21 -18.98 23.44 -32.91
CA LEU A 21 -18.89 24.61 -32.03
C LEU A 21 -18.96 24.21 -30.55
N VAL A 22 -19.78 23.22 -30.22
CA VAL A 22 -19.84 22.65 -28.87
C VAL A 22 -18.54 21.95 -28.53
N PHE A 23 -17.97 21.17 -29.45
CA PHE A 23 -16.66 20.54 -29.26
C PHE A 23 -15.57 21.59 -29.07
N LEU A 24 -15.52 22.65 -29.89
CA LEU A 24 -14.51 23.69 -29.79
C LEU A 24 -14.63 24.46 -28.46
N TYR A 25 -15.86 24.75 -28.03
CA TYR A 25 -16.14 25.39 -26.74
C TYR A 25 -15.75 24.50 -25.55
N LEU A 26 -15.99 23.19 -25.64
CA LEU A 26 -15.57 22.23 -24.62
C LEU A 26 -14.03 22.10 -24.56
N ILE A 27 -13.35 22.13 -25.70
CA ILE A 27 -11.88 22.09 -25.78
C ILE A 27 -11.26 23.40 -25.23
N LEU A 28 -11.85 24.56 -25.52
CA LEU A 28 -11.44 25.85 -24.96
C LEU A 28 -11.58 25.89 -23.44
N ASN A 29 -12.71 25.38 -22.91
CA ASN A 29 -12.90 25.27 -21.46
C ASN A 29 -11.96 24.24 -20.82
N ALA A 30 -11.63 23.15 -21.52
CA ALA A 30 -10.67 22.15 -21.05
C ALA A 30 -9.22 22.70 -21.00
N LEU A 31 -8.84 23.56 -21.94
CA LEU A 31 -7.53 24.22 -21.95
C LEU A 31 -7.43 25.36 -20.91
N ALA A 32 -8.55 26.04 -20.61
CA ALA A 32 -8.62 27.08 -19.58
C ALA A 32 -8.66 26.50 -18.15
N ALA A 33 -9.07 25.25 -17.99
CA ALA A 33 -9.06 24.54 -16.71
C ALA A 33 -7.63 24.10 -16.33
N ARG A 34 -6.79 25.07 -15.92
CA ARG A 34 -5.63 24.76 -15.08
C ARG A 34 -6.15 24.31 -13.72
N THR A 35 -6.33 23.01 -13.55
CA THR A 35 -6.53 22.43 -12.21
C THR A 35 -5.23 22.60 -11.43
N LYS A 36 -5.11 23.71 -10.70
CA LYS A 36 -4.32 23.69 -9.46
C LYS A 36 -5.06 22.75 -8.53
N GLY A 37 -4.73 21.46 -8.64
CA GLY A 37 -5.22 20.46 -7.71
C GLY A 37 -4.94 20.96 -6.29
N PRO A 38 -5.88 20.79 -5.34
CA PRO A 38 -5.63 21.15 -3.96
C PRO A 38 -4.36 20.43 -3.53
N GLY A 39 -3.41 21.18 -2.97
CA GLY A 39 -2.17 20.63 -2.43
C GLY A 39 -2.52 19.40 -1.62
N HIS A 40 -2.14 18.22 -2.12
CA HIS A 40 -2.57 16.97 -1.54
C HIS A 40 -2.05 16.92 -0.10
N THR A 41 -2.96 16.98 0.86
CA THR A 41 -2.75 16.35 2.15
C THR A 41 -2.45 14.89 1.82
N HIS A 42 -1.17 14.56 1.83
CA HIS A 42 -0.67 13.31 1.31
C HIS A 42 -1.30 12.20 2.17
N LEU A 43 -2.24 11.46 1.60
CA LEU A 43 -2.80 10.26 2.22
C LEU A 43 -1.68 9.21 2.17
N ASN A 44 -0.85 9.18 3.20
CA ASN A 44 0.31 8.26 3.28
C ASN A 44 -0.11 6.81 3.55
N SER A 45 -1.40 6.55 3.70
CA SER A 45 -1.93 5.24 4.04
C SER A 45 -3.25 4.94 3.34
N ILE A 46 -3.45 3.66 3.02
CA ILE A 46 -4.70 3.07 2.57
C ILE A 46 -5.10 2.01 3.58
N ARG A 47 -6.38 1.97 3.92
CA ARG A 47 -6.96 0.95 4.81
C ARG A 47 -8.12 0.26 4.10
N ILE A 48 -8.13 -1.06 4.18
CA ILE A 48 -9.18 -1.96 3.73
C ILE A 48 -9.54 -2.84 4.91
N ASP A 49 -10.80 -2.80 5.33
CA ASP A 49 -11.30 -3.60 6.43
C ASP A 49 -11.42 -5.08 6.04
N GLY A 50 -11.17 -5.96 7.01
CA GLY A 50 -11.33 -7.40 6.89
C GLY A 50 -11.10 -8.08 8.24
N ASP A 51 -11.37 -9.38 8.30
CA ASP A 51 -11.18 -10.19 9.51
C ASP A 51 -9.69 -10.33 9.86
N ILE A 52 -8.83 -10.38 8.84
CA ILE A 52 -7.38 -10.47 8.97
C ILE A 52 -6.74 -9.39 8.12
N SER A 53 -5.91 -8.53 8.72
CA SER A 53 -5.26 -7.42 8.00
C SER A 53 -3.81 -7.70 7.65
N LEU A 54 -3.44 -7.48 6.39
CA LEU A 54 -2.06 -7.51 5.89
C LEU A 54 -1.46 -6.11 5.78
N GLY A 55 -0.22 -5.94 6.22
CA GLY A 55 0.53 -4.70 6.04
C GLY A 55 1.16 -4.65 4.65
N GLY A 56 1.26 -3.47 4.06
CA GLY A 56 1.95 -3.25 2.79
C GLY A 56 2.89 -2.05 2.85
N LEU A 57 4.11 -2.18 2.33
CA LEU A 57 5.08 -1.08 2.21
C LEU A 57 5.51 -0.90 0.76
N PHE A 58 5.07 0.21 0.14
CA PHE A 58 5.39 0.51 -1.27
C PHE A 58 5.98 1.91 -1.43
N PRO A 59 6.91 2.11 -2.39
CA PRO A 59 7.45 3.43 -2.71
C PRO A 59 6.53 4.12 -3.71
N VAL A 60 5.35 4.53 -3.26
CA VAL A 60 4.34 5.20 -4.09
C VAL A 60 4.87 6.55 -4.54
N HIS A 61 5.58 7.26 -3.67
CA HIS A 61 6.23 8.53 -3.99
C HIS A 61 7.78 8.43 -3.98
N SER A 62 8.40 9.35 -4.71
CA SER A 62 9.82 9.62 -4.62
C SER A 62 10.16 10.38 -3.33
N ARG A 63 11.46 10.53 -3.06
CA ARG A 63 11.91 11.31 -1.93
C ARG A 63 11.61 12.79 -2.19
N GLY A 64 10.97 13.45 -1.23
CA GLY A 64 10.67 14.88 -1.32
C GLY A 64 11.94 15.75 -1.36
N HIS A 65 11.87 16.86 -2.09
CA HIS A 65 12.87 17.93 -2.09
C HIS A 65 12.42 19.07 -1.16
N GLU A 66 13.35 19.89 -0.67
CA GLU A 66 13.05 21.12 0.10
C GLU A 66 12.12 20.92 1.31
N GLY A 67 12.47 19.98 2.21
CA GLY A 67 11.74 19.78 3.46
C GLY A 67 10.39 19.08 3.33
N LYS A 68 9.93 18.77 2.11
CA LYS A 68 8.74 17.93 1.90
C LYS A 68 9.03 16.48 2.29
N ALA A 69 8.07 15.82 2.94
CA ALA A 69 8.21 14.41 3.34
C ALA A 69 8.31 13.47 2.13
N CYS A 70 7.52 13.72 1.10
CA CYS A 70 7.37 12.89 -0.09
C CYS A 70 7.43 13.78 -1.35
N GLY A 71 7.86 13.19 -2.47
CA GLY A 71 8.03 13.85 -3.76
C GLY A 71 6.97 13.40 -4.78
N GLU A 72 7.37 13.34 -6.04
CA GLU A 72 6.51 12.94 -7.16
C GLU A 72 6.07 11.46 -7.10
N LEU A 73 4.90 11.18 -7.68
CA LEU A 73 4.34 9.83 -7.81
C LEU A 73 5.18 8.92 -8.72
N LYS A 74 5.49 7.71 -8.24
CA LYS A 74 6.18 6.65 -8.99
C LYS A 74 5.17 5.65 -9.56
N LYS A 75 4.81 5.82 -10.84
CA LYS A 75 3.84 4.95 -11.53
C LYS A 75 4.28 3.47 -11.57
N GLU A 76 5.48 3.20 -12.08
CA GLU A 76 5.92 1.83 -12.36
C GLU A 76 6.31 1.03 -11.11
N LYS A 77 7.18 1.59 -10.26
CA LYS A 77 7.72 0.85 -9.09
C LYS A 77 6.87 1.01 -7.82
N GLY A 78 6.00 2.01 -7.77
CA GLY A 78 5.12 2.29 -6.65
C GLY A 78 3.70 1.80 -6.92
N ILE A 79 2.99 2.52 -7.79
CA ILE A 79 1.55 2.28 -8.05
C ILE A 79 1.30 0.87 -8.59
N HIS A 80 2.06 0.37 -9.57
CA HIS A 80 1.80 -0.98 -10.11
C HIS A 80 1.94 -2.08 -9.04
N ARG A 81 2.86 -1.93 -8.07
CA ARG A 81 3.02 -2.93 -6.99
C ARG A 81 1.90 -2.86 -5.98
N LEU A 82 1.47 -1.64 -5.66
CA LEU A 82 0.32 -1.41 -4.81
C LEU A 82 -0.96 -1.97 -5.44
N GLU A 83 -1.21 -1.67 -6.72
CA GLU A 83 -2.32 -2.26 -7.48
C GLU A 83 -2.21 -3.79 -7.57
N ALA A 84 -1.01 -4.37 -7.70
CA ALA A 84 -0.82 -5.81 -7.70
C ALA A 84 -1.17 -6.47 -6.35
N MET A 85 -0.83 -5.85 -5.22
CA MET A 85 -1.25 -6.33 -3.90
C MET A 85 -2.77 -6.28 -3.75
N LEU A 86 -3.40 -5.17 -4.15
CA LEU A 86 -4.86 -5.03 -4.11
C LEU A 86 -5.55 -6.07 -4.99
N PHE A 87 -5.05 -6.27 -6.20
CA PHE A 87 -5.54 -7.30 -7.11
C PHE A 87 -5.42 -8.71 -6.51
N ALA A 88 -4.31 -9.01 -5.82
CA ALA A 88 -4.14 -10.30 -5.14
C ALA A 88 -5.12 -10.48 -3.98
N LEU A 89 -5.35 -9.44 -3.17
CA LEU A 89 -6.36 -9.45 -2.10
C LEU A 89 -7.75 -9.73 -2.67
N ASP A 90 -8.14 -9.01 -3.73
CA ASP A 90 -9.41 -9.23 -4.40
C ASP A 90 -9.52 -10.66 -4.93
N ARG A 91 -8.46 -11.21 -5.50
CA ARG A 91 -8.48 -12.58 -6.02
C ARG A 91 -8.66 -13.61 -4.91
N ILE A 92 -7.97 -13.43 -3.78
CA ILE A 92 -8.05 -14.34 -2.63
C ILE A 92 -9.42 -14.24 -1.95
N ASN A 93 -9.93 -13.03 -1.73
CA ASN A 93 -11.23 -12.82 -1.09
C ASN A 93 -12.41 -13.34 -1.93
N ASN A 94 -12.24 -13.45 -3.25
CA ASN A 94 -13.23 -14.04 -4.15
C ASN A 94 -13.06 -15.56 -4.35
N ASP A 95 -12.06 -16.18 -3.71
CA ASP A 95 -11.79 -17.61 -3.83
C ASP A 95 -12.19 -18.33 -2.53
N HIS A 96 -13.33 -19.02 -2.57
CA HIS A 96 -13.88 -19.73 -1.42
C HIS A 96 -13.10 -21.01 -1.06
N GLU A 97 -12.19 -21.49 -1.92
CA GLU A 97 -11.35 -22.65 -1.62
C GLU A 97 -10.12 -22.29 -0.77
N LEU A 98 -9.61 -21.05 -0.90
CA LEU A 98 -8.43 -20.60 -0.18
C LEU A 98 -8.71 -20.17 1.25
N LEU A 99 -9.74 -19.34 1.45
CA LEU A 99 -10.12 -18.77 2.76
C LEU A 99 -11.65 -18.80 2.93
N PRO A 100 -12.25 -19.93 3.34
CA PRO A 100 -13.68 -20.00 3.56
C PRO A 100 -14.08 -19.13 4.76
N ASN A 101 -15.04 -18.22 4.56
CA ASN A 101 -15.63 -17.36 5.60
C ASN A 101 -14.66 -16.38 6.29
N ILE A 102 -13.52 -16.07 5.68
CA ILE A 102 -12.55 -15.10 6.21
C ILE A 102 -12.22 -14.09 5.12
N THR A 103 -12.31 -12.80 5.45
CA THR A 103 -11.93 -11.71 4.56
C THR A 103 -10.55 -11.16 4.92
N LEU A 104 -9.68 -11.02 3.91
CA LEU A 104 -8.42 -10.32 4.06
C LEU A 104 -8.61 -8.81 3.86
N GLY A 105 -8.31 -8.07 4.90
CA GLY A 105 -8.11 -6.63 4.86
C GLY A 105 -6.65 -6.28 4.58
N ALA A 106 -6.37 -5.00 4.44
CA ALA A 106 -5.01 -4.52 4.28
C ALA A 106 -4.80 -3.09 4.77
N ARG A 107 -3.60 -2.85 5.28
CA ARG A 107 -3.12 -1.53 5.64
C ARG A 107 -1.82 -1.25 4.89
N ILE A 108 -1.91 -0.38 3.88
CA ILE A 108 -0.81 -0.09 2.98
C ILE A 108 -0.26 1.29 3.32
N LEU A 109 1.06 1.40 3.47
CA LEU A 109 1.75 2.64 3.80
C LEU A 109 2.75 2.99 2.70
N ASP A 110 2.86 4.29 2.43
CA ASP A 110 3.87 4.81 1.53
C ASP A 110 5.21 5.00 2.25
N THR A 111 6.27 4.49 1.63
CA THR A 111 7.65 4.62 2.11
C THR A 111 8.33 5.90 1.64
N CYS A 112 7.74 6.60 0.65
CA CYS A 112 8.30 7.80 0.01
C CYS A 112 9.77 7.67 -0.42
N SER A 113 10.21 6.43 -0.70
CA SER A 113 11.61 6.09 -1.00
C SER A 113 12.61 6.65 0.03
N ARG A 114 12.22 6.73 1.31
CA ARG A 114 13.04 7.28 2.39
C ARG A 114 12.98 6.39 3.63
N ASP A 115 14.13 5.84 4.00
CA ASP A 115 14.26 4.80 5.01
C ASP A 115 13.73 5.20 6.39
N THR A 116 14.05 6.41 6.85
CA THR A 116 13.55 6.94 8.13
C THR A 116 12.02 7.08 8.13
N HIS A 117 11.45 7.56 7.03
CA HIS A 117 10.00 7.70 6.90
C HIS A 117 9.31 6.33 6.87
N ALA A 118 9.86 5.38 6.11
CA ALA A 118 9.35 4.03 6.05
C ALA A 118 9.38 3.34 7.41
N LEU A 119 10.43 3.59 8.22
CA LEU A 119 10.54 3.08 9.58
C LEU A 119 9.43 3.63 10.48
N GLU A 120 9.26 4.96 10.50
CA GLU A 120 8.20 5.64 11.25
C GLU A 120 6.82 5.11 10.88
N GLN A 121 6.56 4.93 9.58
CA GLN A 121 5.30 4.34 9.11
C GLN A 121 5.14 2.89 9.59
N SER A 122 6.19 2.07 9.50
CA SER A 122 6.15 0.66 9.89
C SER A 122 5.87 0.47 11.39
N LEU A 123 6.29 1.39 12.24
CA LEU A 123 5.95 1.37 13.67
C LEU A 123 4.44 1.44 13.92
N THR A 124 3.68 2.01 12.99
CA THR A 124 2.22 2.05 13.12
C THR A 124 1.57 0.66 12.98
N PHE A 125 2.25 -0.34 12.42
CA PHE A 125 1.75 -1.72 12.39
C PHE A 125 1.81 -2.39 13.77
N VAL A 126 2.81 -2.03 14.59
CA VAL A 126 3.00 -2.62 15.92
C VAL A 126 2.26 -1.86 17.01
N GLN A 127 1.77 -0.65 16.73
CA GLN A 127 0.92 0.10 17.66
C GLN A 127 -0.31 -0.69 18.14
N ALA A 128 -0.79 -1.65 17.33
CA ALA A 128 -1.87 -2.54 17.72
C ALA A 128 -1.48 -3.69 18.64
N LEU A 129 -0.18 -4.03 18.68
CA LEU A 129 0.37 -5.11 19.48
C LEU A 129 0.83 -4.63 20.85
N ILE A 130 1.03 -3.33 21.01
CA ILE A 130 1.28 -2.71 22.31
C ILE A 130 -0.07 -2.61 23.01
N GLU A 131 -0.28 -3.45 24.02
CA GLU A 131 -1.45 -3.33 24.90
C GLU A 131 -1.52 -1.89 25.41
N LYS A 132 -2.53 -1.14 24.95
CA LYS A 132 -2.97 0.04 25.67
C LYS A 132 -3.81 -0.46 26.82
N ASP A 133 -3.26 -0.45 28.02
CA ASP A 133 -4.04 -0.59 29.26
C ASP A 133 -5.13 0.49 29.24
N SER A 134 -6.34 0.08 28.86
CA SER A 134 -7.53 0.91 28.80
C SER A 134 -8.11 1.20 30.19
N THR A 135 -7.50 0.66 31.23
CA THR A 135 -7.96 0.69 32.62
C THR A 135 -7.87 2.09 33.25
N ASP A 136 -7.15 3.03 32.63
CA ASP A 136 -6.93 4.38 33.17
C ASP A 136 -7.47 5.53 32.31
N VAL A 137 -8.18 5.23 31.22
CA VAL A 137 -8.76 6.26 30.34
C VAL A 137 -10.15 6.65 30.84
N LYS A 138 -10.22 7.61 31.75
CA LYS A 138 -11.50 8.23 32.16
C LYS A 138 -11.76 9.49 31.35
N CYS A 139 -12.87 9.54 30.62
CA CYS A 139 -13.30 10.80 30.00
C CYS A 139 -13.72 11.79 31.10
N GLN A 140 -13.41 13.08 30.92
CA GLN A 140 -13.68 14.15 31.89
C GLN A 140 -15.17 14.27 32.28
N GLY A 141 -16.07 13.68 31.48
CA GLY A 141 -17.52 13.61 31.73
C GLY A 141 -18.05 12.26 32.26
N GLY A 142 -17.19 11.35 32.74
CA GLY A 142 -17.63 10.07 33.32
C GLY A 142 -18.20 9.04 32.34
N GLY A 143 -18.23 9.35 31.04
CA GLY A 143 -18.60 8.40 29.98
C GLY A 143 -17.50 7.36 29.73
N SER A 144 -17.90 6.19 29.24
CA SER A 144 -16.94 5.16 28.78
C SER A 144 -16.11 5.70 27.62
N PRO A 145 -14.78 5.56 27.63
CA PRO A 145 -13.94 5.99 26.53
C PRO A 145 -14.24 5.15 25.28
N ILE A 146 -14.40 5.80 24.13
CA ILE A 146 -14.45 5.12 22.83
C ILE A 146 -13.02 4.76 22.46
N ILE A 147 -12.57 3.59 22.92
CA ILE A 147 -11.25 3.05 22.57
C ILE A 147 -11.41 2.22 21.31
N THR A 148 -11.17 2.85 20.16
CA THR A 148 -11.07 2.13 18.90
C THR A 148 -9.86 1.21 18.97
N LYS A 149 -10.08 -0.11 18.94
CA LYS A 149 -8.98 -1.06 18.93
C LYS A 149 -8.14 -0.81 17.66
N PRO A 150 -6.83 -0.60 17.79
CA PRO A 150 -5.95 -0.47 16.64
C PRO A 150 -5.95 -1.77 15.81
N GLU A 151 -5.83 -1.62 14.50
CA GLU A 151 -5.87 -2.74 13.55
C GLU A 151 -4.67 -3.64 13.70
N ARG A 152 -4.90 -4.92 13.97
CA ARG A 152 -3.83 -5.89 14.11
C ARG A 152 -3.41 -6.40 12.75
N VAL A 153 -2.20 -6.02 12.34
CA VAL A 153 -1.55 -6.57 11.15
C VAL A 153 -0.88 -7.91 11.48
N VAL A 154 -1.15 -8.96 10.70
CA VAL A 154 -0.59 -10.30 10.92
C VAL A 154 0.77 -10.53 10.25
N GLY A 155 1.05 -9.77 9.19
CA GLY A 155 2.28 -9.84 8.41
C GLY A 155 2.38 -8.64 7.48
N VAL A 156 3.60 -8.26 7.10
CA VAL A 156 3.85 -7.10 6.22
C VAL A 156 4.47 -7.57 4.91
N ILE A 157 3.96 -7.09 3.79
CA ILE A 157 4.50 -7.33 2.44
C ILE A 157 5.30 -6.09 2.01
N GLY A 158 6.53 -6.31 1.55
CA GLY A 158 7.46 -5.24 1.17
C GLY A 158 8.75 -5.27 2.00
N ALA A 159 9.54 -4.20 2.07
CA ALA A 159 9.48 -3.01 1.21
C ALA A 159 10.19 -3.26 -0.12
N SER A 160 10.10 -2.29 -1.04
CA SER A 160 10.77 -2.38 -2.35
C SER A 160 12.28 -2.11 -2.33
N SER A 161 12.79 -1.39 -1.32
CA SER A 161 14.22 -1.15 -1.14
C SER A 161 14.79 -2.16 -0.14
N SER A 162 15.96 -2.71 -0.42
CA SER A 162 16.66 -3.61 0.50
C SER A 162 16.98 -2.93 1.83
N SER A 163 17.45 -1.67 1.80
CA SER A 163 17.78 -0.91 3.01
C SER A 163 16.56 -0.76 3.94
N VAL A 164 15.42 -0.37 3.37
CA VAL A 164 14.15 -0.24 4.09
C VAL A 164 13.71 -1.58 4.68
N SER A 165 13.73 -2.65 3.87
CA SER A 165 13.30 -3.98 4.34
C SER A 165 14.16 -4.48 5.50
N ILE A 166 15.48 -4.29 5.45
CA ILE A 166 16.40 -4.67 6.54
C ILE A 166 16.07 -3.88 7.81
N MET A 167 15.93 -2.56 7.70
CA MET A 167 15.59 -1.70 8.86
C MET A 167 14.26 -2.09 9.48
N VAL A 168 13.23 -2.31 8.66
CA VAL A 168 11.88 -2.64 9.12
C VAL A 168 11.84 -4.05 9.73
N ALA A 169 12.45 -5.05 9.09
CA ALA A 169 12.49 -6.41 9.62
C ALA A 169 13.17 -6.49 11.00
N ASN A 170 14.23 -5.72 11.21
CA ASN A 170 14.95 -5.67 12.49
C ASN A 170 14.09 -5.18 13.65
N ILE A 171 13.10 -4.34 13.39
CA ILE A 171 12.13 -3.88 14.40
C ILE A 171 10.95 -4.85 14.49
N LEU A 172 10.34 -5.23 13.38
CA LEU A 172 9.13 -6.06 13.36
C LEU A 172 9.36 -7.44 14.00
N ARG A 173 10.58 -7.99 13.91
CA ARG A 173 10.93 -9.26 14.58
C ARG A 173 10.78 -9.20 16.10
N LEU A 174 10.95 -8.04 16.73
CA LEU A 174 10.78 -7.87 18.18
C LEU A 174 9.32 -8.09 18.59
N PHE A 175 8.39 -7.85 17.67
CA PHE A 175 6.96 -8.00 17.86
C PHE A 175 6.41 -9.29 17.24
N LYS A 176 7.30 -10.23 16.86
CA LYS A 176 6.96 -11.51 16.19
C LYS A 176 6.14 -11.32 14.90
N LEU A 177 6.39 -10.22 14.18
CA LEU A 177 5.72 -9.91 12.92
C LEU A 177 6.65 -10.18 11.74
N TRP A 178 6.14 -10.93 10.75
CA TRP A 178 6.91 -11.38 9.59
C TRP A 178 6.90 -10.32 8.48
N LEU A 179 8.06 -10.08 7.86
CA LEU A 179 8.18 -9.28 6.65
C LEU A 179 8.38 -10.23 5.45
N LEU A 180 7.44 -10.20 4.50
CA LEU A 180 7.51 -10.92 3.22
C LEU A 180 8.06 -9.98 2.16
N TYR A 181 9.27 -10.26 1.68
CA TYR A 181 9.93 -9.47 0.65
C TYR A 181 9.65 -10.05 -0.76
N PRO A 182 9.07 -9.29 -1.71
CA PRO A 182 8.86 -9.76 -3.07
C PRO A 182 10.19 -9.92 -3.85
N TRP A 183 10.41 -11.10 -4.42
CA TRP A 183 11.65 -11.64 -5.02
C TRP A 183 12.33 -10.79 -6.14
N LEU A 184 11.67 -9.77 -6.69
CA LEU A 184 12.06 -9.15 -7.97
C LEU A 184 13.28 -8.20 -7.92
N TYR A 185 13.85 -7.88 -6.76
CA TYR A 185 14.89 -6.82 -6.65
C TYR A 185 16.24 -7.28 -6.08
N LEU A 186 16.38 -8.53 -5.63
CA LEU A 186 17.68 -9.03 -5.14
C LEU A 186 18.71 -9.25 -6.26
N PHE A 187 18.30 -9.38 -7.51
CA PHE A 187 19.24 -9.60 -8.62
C PHE A 187 20.04 -8.37 -9.05
N ASN A 188 19.64 -7.15 -8.66
CA ASN A 188 20.29 -5.95 -9.20
C ASN A 188 21.42 -5.38 -8.33
N HIS A 189 21.67 -5.90 -7.12
CA HIS A 189 22.70 -5.32 -6.23
C HIS A 189 23.51 -6.31 -5.38
N GLY A 190 23.46 -7.62 -5.68
CA GLY A 190 24.51 -8.57 -5.30
C GLY A 190 24.97 -8.55 -3.84
N SER A 191 24.09 -8.34 -2.87
CA SER A 191 24.46 -8.36 -1.46
C SER A 191 23.31 -8.86 -0.61
N ILE A 192 23.61 -9.87 0.21
CA ILE A 192 22.88 -10.38 1.39
C ILE A 192 22.33 -11.81 1.29
N VAL A 193 22.22 -12.44 0.12
CA VAL A 193 21.95 -13.90 0.07
C VAL A 193 23.25 -14.67 -0.15
N GLY A 194 23.98 -14.89 0.94
CA GLY A 194 24.98 -15.96 0.96
C GLY A 194 24.29 -17.34 0.86
N PRO A 195 24.96 -18.37 0.34
CA PRO A 195 24.38 -19.71 0.22
C PRO A 195 24.14 -20.28 1.63
N GLY A 196 22.91 -20.19 2.13
CA GLY A 196 22.48 -20.75 3.43
C GLY A 196 21.90 -19.78 4.47
N GLY A 197 21.72 -18.49 4.19
CA GLY A 197 21.36 -17.50 5.22
C GLY A 197 19.87 -17.17 5.36
N PHE A 198 19.10 -17.98 6.10
CA PHE A 198 17.81 -17.53 6.66
C PHE A 198 18.06 -16.45 7.72
N THR A 199 17.68 -15.19 7.44
CA THR A 199 17.63 -14.16 8.48
C THR A 199 16.28 -14.26 9.20
N PRO A 200 16.23 -14.44 10.55
CA PRO A 200 14.97 -14.51 11.28
C PRO A 200 14.17 -13.21 11.12
N GLY A 201 12.91 -13.31 10.68
CA GLY A 201 12.03 -12.17 10.40
C GLY A 201 11.83 -11.85 8.91
N PHE A 202 12.64 -12.45 8.04
CA PHE A 202 12.37 -12.51 6.60
C PHE A 202 11.78 -13.87 6.25
N LEU A 203 10.57 -13.88 5.71
CA LEU A 203 10.12 -15.01 4.91
C LEU A 203 10.55 -14.74 3.48
N VAL A 204 11.54 -15.51 3.02
CA VAL A 204 11.85 -15.65 1.60
C VAL A 204 11.15 -16.94 1.19
N ASN A 205 10.16 -16.84 0.29
CA ASN A 205 9.57 -18.05 -0.27
C ASN A 205 10.61 -18.70 -1.19
N LEU A 206 11.29 -19.73 -0.68
CA LEU A 206 12.10 -20.65 -1.48
C LEU A 206 11.16 -21.70 -2.08
N GLY A 207 10.48 -21.34 -3.17
CA GLY A 207 9.85 -22.35 -4.04
C GLY A 207 10.91 -23.01 -4.92
N PRO A 208 10.83 -24.34 -5.18
CA PRO A 208 11.77 -25.01 -6.06
C PRO A 208 11.63 -24.47 -7.50
N LEU A 209 12.73 -23.96 -8.04
CA LEU A 209 12.90 -23.78 -9.49
C LEU A 209 12.92 -25.17 -10.14
N GLY A 210 11.74 -25.67 -10.49
CA GLY A 210 11.60 -26.93 -11.20
C GLY A 210 10.18 -27.47 -11.13
N GLN A 211 9.31 -26.96 -12.01
CA GLN A 211 8.17 -27.62 -12.68
C GLN A 211 6.98 -26.66 -12.86
N LEU A 212 7.00 -25.89 -13.93
CA LEU A 212 5.82 -25.63 -14.77
C LEU A 212 6.32 -25.47 -16.21
N ALA A 213 6.12 -26.54 -16.99
CA ALA A 213 6.24 -26.72 -18.46
C ALA A 213 7.56 -26.31 -19.15
#